data_AF-A0A251TCR3-F1
#
_entry.id   AF-A0A251TCR3-F1
#
_cell.length_a   1.000
_cell.length_b   1.000
_cell.length_c   1.000
_cell.angle_alpha   90.00
_cell.angle_beta   90.00
_cell.angle_gamma   90.00
#
_symmetry.space_group_name_H-M   'P 1'
#
loop_
_entity.id
_entity.type
_entity.pdbx_description
1 polymer ?
#
loop_
_entity_poly.entity_id
_entity_poly.type
_entity_poly.pdbx_seq_one_letter_code
_entity_poly.pdbx_strand_id
1 'polypeptide(L)'
;MGGIGKTTLATKVYNDGYVKHHFHVCVWVTVSQAYDKRGVLTQILEFFSGQLDLEKVNDSRLRELVHKNLMGKRYLVVIDDIWHIETWDNLKVFFPHDNNGSRILLTSRRLTEDIEQRKSWELCLKVFQGNECPEWSIKPGMQIVENCQGLPLAVVVIAEVLAKETRSKEFWVEIAVKTGLYIVSDQNGCLETLGLSYSHLPLHLRDSFLYLGGFPEDHMFKVRELIWLWVAEGFIQQDGNRSLEDIAEDYMMDLIDRNLVNVADTSEYDGSVKACKVIDLIRELCLRKAKEEGFILITESLMKVGIKVTEMLAIHRTCSFP
;
A
#
# COMPACT_ATOMS: atom_id res chain seq x y z
N MET A 1 -8.55 -7.91 -8.34
CA MET A 1 -9.65 -7.14 -9.01
C MET A 1 -9.82 -7.49 -10.49
N GLY A 2 -11.06 -7.75 -10.93
CA GLY A 2 -11.44 -7.88 -12.36
C GLY A 2 -11.68 -6.51 -13.02
N GLY A 3 -11.49 -6.39 -14.33
CA GLY A 3 -11.84 -5.16 -15.08
C GLY A 3 -10.76 -4.07 -15.18
N ILE A 4 -9.59 -4.23 -14.54
CA ILE A 4 -8.47 -3.24 -14.56
C ILE A 4 -7.78 -3.12 -15.93
N GLY A 5 -8.19 -3.88 -16.94
CA GLY A 5 -7.60 -3.83 -18.29
C GLY A 5 -6.30 -4.65 -18.45
N LYS A 6 -6.05 -5.65 -17.60
CA LYS A 6 -4.92 -6.61 -17.73
C LYS A 6 -4.94 -7.33 -19.08
N THR A 7 -6.08 -7.93 -19.41
CA THR A 7 -6.31 -8.56 -20.72
C THR A 7 -6.12 -7.53 -21.83
N THR A 8 -6.63 -6.31 -21.68
CA THR A 8 -6.45 -5.23 -22.66
C THR A 8 -4.97 -4.88 -22.90
N LEU A 9 -4.18 -4.81 -21.84
CA LEU A 9 -2.74 -4.55 -21.94
C LEU A 9 -2.01 -5.72 -22.61
N ALA A 10 -2.30 -6.96 -22.19
CA ALA A 10 -1.74 -8.15 -22.81
C ALA A 10 -2.10 -8.22 -24.30
N THR A 11 -3.34 -7.87 -24.68
CA THR A 11 -3.78 -7.79 -26.08
C THR A 11 -3.00 -6.76 -26.87
N LYS A 12 -2.67 -5.59 -26.29
CA LYS A 12 -1.83 -4.58 -26.94
C LYS A 12 -0.42 -5.11 -27.18
N VAL A 13 0.21 -5.72 -26.17
CA VAL A 13 1.56 -6.30 -26.29
C VAL A 13 1.58 -7.43 -27.33
N TYR A 14 0.60 -8.33 -27.28
CA TYR A 14 0.51 -9.45 -28.22
C TYR A 14 0.34 -9.00 -29.67
N ASN A 15 -0.37 -7.89 -29.89
CA ASN A 15 -0.62 -7.37 -31.23
C ASN A 15 0.44 -6.40 -31.76
N ASP A 16 1.41 -6.03 -30.94
CA ASP A 16 2.48 -5.10 -31.33
C ASP A 16 3.35 -5.69 -32.46
N GLY A 17 3.66 -4.86 -33.45
CA GLY A 17 4.40 -5.27 -34.64
C GLY A 17 5.85 -5.69 -34.35
N TYR A 18 6.50 -5.07 -33.35
CA TYR A 18 7.84 -5.45 -32.91
C TYR A 18 7.80 -6.78 -32.18
N VAL A 19 6.79 -7.01 -31.33
CA VAL A 19 6.62 -8.29 -30.62
C VAL A 19 6.40 -9.42 -31.64
N LYS A 20 5.50 -9.24 -32.61
CA LYS A 20 5.26 -10.23 -33.66
C LYS A 20 6.49 -10.51 -34.54
N HIS A 21 7.38 -9.54 -34.73
CA HIS A 21 8.66 -9.76 -35.43
C HIS A 21 9.72 -10.43 -34.55
N HIS A 22 9.70 -10.15 -33.24
CA HIS A 22 10.73 -10.61 -32.31
C HIS A 22 10.57 -12.08 -31.94
N PHE A 23 9.33 -12.57 -31.84
CA PHE A 23 9.00 -13.94 -31.49
C PHE A 23 8.61 -14.74 -32.74
N HIS A 24 9.22 -15.89 -32.95
CA HIS A 24 8.89 -16.80 -34.06
C HIS A 24 7.50 -17.42 -33.91
N VAL A 25 7.01 -17.47 -32.66
CA VAL A 25 5.77 -18.11 -32.28
C VAL A 25 5.09 -17.22 -31.24
N CYS A 26 3.86 -16.83 -31.49
CA CYS A 26 3.02 -16.11 -30.53
C CYS A 26 1.73 -16.90 -30.35
N VAL A 27 1.43 -17.34 -29.14
CA VAL A 27 0.21 -18.10 -28.82
C VAL A 27 -0.56 -17.37 -27.74
N TRP A 28 -1.88 -17.32 -27.86
CA TRP A 28 -2.77 -16.82 -26.82
C TRP A 28 -3.69 -17.94 -26.36
N VAL A 29 -3.78 -18.15 -25.05
CA VAL A 29 -4.62 -19.16 -24.43
C VAL A 29 -5.41 -18.52 -23.31
N THR A 30 -6.69 -18.84 -23.19
CA THR A 30 -7.51 -18.40 -22.08
C THR A 30 -7.84 -19.60 -21.18
N VAL A 31 -7.65 -19.42 -19.87
CA VAL A 31 -7.90 -20.44 -18.86
C VAL A 31 -9.27 -20.19 -18.22
N SER A 32 -10.16 -21.17 -18.30
CA SER A 32 -11.44 -21.15 -17.60
C SER A 32 -11.25 -21.30 -16.08
N GLN A 33 -12.24 -20.84 -15.31
CA GLN A 33 -12.26 -20.97 -13.85
C GLN A 33 -12.15 -22.44 -13.39
N ALA A 34 -12.83 -23.36 -14.08
CA ALA A 34 -12.54 -24.79 -13.97
C ALA A 34 -11.28 -25.08 -14.78
N TYR A 35 -10.15 -25.28 -14.11
CA TYR A 35 -8.89 -25.56 -14.78
C TYR A 35 -8.96 -26.89 -15.54
N ASP A 36 -8.95 -26.81 -16.86
CA ASP A 36 -8.79 -27.95 -17.74
C ASP A 36 -7.41 -27.92 -18.41
N LYS A 37 -6.48 -28.67 -17.82
CA LYS A 37 -5.12 -28.85 -18.36
C LYS A 37 -5.14 -29.26 -19.82
N ARG A 38 -6.05 -30.17 -20.20
CA ARG A 38 -6.10 -30.70 -21.55
C ARG A 38 -6.57 -29.63 -22.53
N GLY A 39 -7.64 -28.91 -22.21
CA GLY A 39 -8.13 -27.78 -22.99
C GLY A 39 -7.07 -26.71 -23.24
N VAL A 40 -6.23 -26.39 -22.24
CA VAL A 40 -5.11 -25.43 -22.41
C VAL A 40 -4.07 -25.94 -23.41
N LEU A 41 -3.66 -27.22 -23.31
CA LEU A 41 -2.68 -27.80 -24.23
C LEU A 41 -3.24 -27.92 -25.66
N THR A 42 -4.53 -28.26 -25.78
CA THR A 42 -5.21 -28.33 -27.07
C THR A 42 -5.25 -26.95 -27.75
N GLN A 43 -5.62 -25.88 -27.04
CA GLN A 43 -5.59 -24.51 -27.56
C GLN A 43 -4.21 -24.09 -28.07
N ILE A 44 -3.14 -24.50 -27.37
CA ILE A 44 -1.77 -24.26 -27.82
C ILE A 44 -1.47 -25.01 -29.13
N LEU A 45 -1.88 -26.28 -29.22
CA LEU A 45 -1.60 -27.13 -30.38
C LEU A 45 -2.40 -26.76 -31.63
N GLU A 46 -3.63 -26.29 -31.46
CA GLU A 46 -4.47 -25.76 -32.55
C GLU A 46 -3.77 -24.61 -33.29
N PHE A 47 -2.91 -23.84 -32.62
CA PHE A 47 -2.11 -22.80 -33.24
C PHE A 47 -1.03 -23.35 -34.20
N PHE A 48 -0.49 -24.54 -33.92
CA PHE A 48 0.58 -25.14 -34.73
C PHE A 48 0.07 -26.11 -35.78
N SER A 49 -1.04 -26.80 -35.48
CA SER A 49 -1.53 -27.92 -36.26
C SER A 49 -3.02 -27.70 -36.49
N GLY A 50 -3.39 -27.26 -37.69
CA GLY A 50 -4.79 -27.19 -38.08
C GLY A 50 -5.49 -28.53 -37.86
N GLN A 51 -6.69 -28.48 -37.24
CA GLN A 51 -7.64 -29.59 -37.00
C GLN A 51 -7.02 -31.00 -36.97
N LEU A 52 -6.17 -31.27 -35.99
CA LEU A 52 -5.91 -32.64 -35.56
C LEU A 52 -7.07 -33.10 -34.66
N ASP A 53 -7.46 -34.37 -34.78
CA ASP A 53 -8.42 -35.01 -33.86
C ASP A 53 -7.73 -35.26 -32.50
N LEU A 54 -7.52 -34.16 -31.76
CA LEU A 54 -6.79 -34.12 -30.48
C LEU A 54 -7.59 -34.74 -29.32
N GLU A 55 -8.87 -35.06 -29.54
CA GLU A 55 -9.74 -35.74 -28.55
C GLU A 55 -9.30 -37.17 -28.23
N LYS A 56 -8.55 -37.83 -29.13
CA LYS A 56 -8.07 -39.21 -28.93
C LYS A 56 -6.62 -39.32 -28.42
N VAL A 57 -5.92 -38.19 -28.30
CA VAL A 57 -4.51 -38.16 -27.90
C VAL A 57 -4.38 -38.16 -26.37
N ASN A 58 -3.51 -39.00 -25.82
CA ASN A 58 -3.26 -39.04 -24.38
C ASN A 58 -2.44 -37.82 -23.90
N ASP A 59 -2.53 -37.50 -22.61
CA ASP A 59 -1.86 -36.36 -21.99
C ASP A 59 -0.33 -36.33 -22.21
N SER A 60 0.33 -37.50 -22.22
CA SER A 60 1.79 -37.56 -22.42
C SER A 60 2.18 -37.11 -23.83
N ARG A 61 1.39 -37.49 -24.83
CA ARG A 61 1.64 -37.15 -26.21
C ARG A 61 1.25 -35.71 -26.53
N LEU A 62 0.21 -35.17 -25.87
CA LEU A 62 -0.08 -33.73 -25.93
C LEU A 62 1.11 -32.89 -25.41
N ARG A 63 1.71 -33.30 -24.28
CA ARG A 63 2.93 -32.69 -23.75
C ARG A 63 4.08 -32.74 -24.75
N GLU A 64 4.37 -33.90 -25.31
CA GLU A 64 5.45 -34.08 -26.29
C GLU A 64 5.25 -33.21 -27.52
N LEU A 65 4.02 -33.09 -28.02
CA LEU A 65 3.69 -32.26 -29.16
C LEU A 65 3.89 -30.76 -28.87
N VAL A 66 3.44 -30.28 -27.70
CA VAL A 66 3.65 -28.87 -27.32
C VAL A 66 5.14 -28.58 -27.20
N HIS A 67 5.87 -29.45 -26.50
CA HIS A 67 7.30 -29.29 -26.30
C HIS A 67 8.06 -29.31 -27.64
N LYS A 68 7.78 -30.26 -28.52
CA LYS A 68 8.40 -30.38 -29.85
C LYS A 68 8.12 -29.17 -30.74
N ASN A 69 6.92 -28.60 -30.67
CA ASN A 69 6.54 -27.45 -31.51
C ASN A 69 7.19 -26.13 -31.05
N LEU A 70 7.52 -26.01 -29.77
CA LEU A 70 8.13 -24.83 -29.16
C LEU A 70 9.66 -24.90 -29.09
N MET A 71 10.23 -26.10 -28.97
CA MET A 71 11.67 -26.30 -28.80
C MET A 71 12.46 -25.72 -29.98
N GLY A 72 13.55 -25.02 -29.66
CA GLY A 72 14.42 -24.34 -30.63
C GLY A 72 13.85 -23.03 -31.20
N LYS A 73 12.60 -22.66 -30.85
CA LYS A 73 11.98 -21.42 -31.31
C LYS A 73 11.88 -20.42 -30.16
N ARG A 74 12.12 -19.14 -30.47
CA ARG A 74 11.77 -18.06 -29.56
C ARG A 74 10.25 -17.85 -29.57
N TYR A 75 9.57 -18.19 -28.49
CA TYR A 75 8.12 -18.11 -28.37
C TYR A 75 7.67 -17.07 -27.34
N LEU A 76 6.48 -16.51 -27.57
CA LEU A 76 5.67 -15.78 -26.60
C LEU A 76 4.36 -16.55 -26.40
N VAL A 77 4.10 -17.04 -25.19
CA VAL A 77 2.80 -17.63 -24.85
C VAL A 77 2.10 -16.72 -23.85
N VAL A 78 0.92 -16.21 -24.23
CA VAL A 78 0.04 -15.47 -23.33
C VAL A 78 -0.96 -16.46 -22.73
N ILE A 79 -0.99 -16.55 -21.41
CA ILE A 79 -1.96 -17.34 -20.66
C ILE A 79 -2.83 -16.36 -19.87
N ASP A 80 -4.04 -16.16 -20.37
CA ASP A 80 -4.99 -15.18 -19.87
C ASP A 80 -5.93 -15.80 -18.82
N ASP A 81 -6.22 -15.02 -17.78
CA ASP A 81 -7.17 -15.30 -16.69
C ASP A 81 -6.84 -16.53 -15.82
N ILE A 82 -5.59 -16.66 -15.34
CA ILE A 82 -5.23 -17.71 -14.37
C ILE A 82 -5.84 -17.41 -12.99
N TRP A 83 -6.53 -18.40 -12.42
CA TRP A 83 -7.22 -18.29 -11.13
C TRP A 83 -6.40 -18.79 -9.92
N HIS A 84 -5.51 -19.77 -10.12
CA HIS A 84 -4.76 -20.45 -9.05
C HIS A 84 -3.27 -20.60 -9.40
N ILE A 85 -2.37 -20.47 -8.42
CA ILE A 85 -0.92 -20.62 -8.65
C ILE A 85 -0.54 -22.05 -9.06
N GLU A 86 -1.26 -23.04 -8.54
CA GLU A 86 -1.11 -24.46 -8.89
C GLU A 86 -1.34 -24.72 -10.38
N THR A 87 -2.22 -23.93 -11.02
CA THR A 87 -2.43 -23.98 -12.47
C THR A 87 -1.14 -23.65 -13.20
N TRP A 88 -0.42 -22.61 -12.78
CA TRP A 88 0.87 -22.25 -13.36
C TRP A 88 1.95 -23.30 -13.07
N ASP A 89 2.03 -23.81 -11.84
CA ASP A 89 3.00 -24.85 -11.48
C ASP A 89 2.82 -26.13 -12.31
N ASN A 90 1.58 -26.47 -12.63
CA ASN A 90 1.26 -27.59 -13.50
C ASN A 90 1.56 -27.29 -14.98
N LEU A 91 1.44 -26.04 -15.43
CA LEU A 91 1.64 -25.65 -16.83
C LEU A 91 3.10 -25.41 -17.21
N LYS A 92 3.90 -24.85 -16.31
CA LYS A 92 5.29 -24.45 -16.60
C LYS A 92 6.16 -25.61 -17.14
N VAL A 93 5.85 -26.84 -16.72
CA VAL A 93 6.59 -28.06 -17.13
C VAL A 93 6.41 -28.43 -18.60
N PHE A 94 5.46 -27.83 -19.32
CA PHE A 94 5.23 -28.10 -20.75
C PHE A 94 6.06 -27.20 -21.67
N PHE A 95 6.66 -26.14 -21.14
CA PHE A 95 7.35 -25.13 -21.93
C PHE A 95 8.87 -25.36 -21.90
N PRO A 96 9.54 -25.53 -23.07
CA PRO A 96 10.98 -25.74 -23.12
C PRO A 96 11.76 -24.48 -22.75
N HIS A 97 12.77 -24.63 -21.88
CA HIS A 97 13.64 -23.51 -21.50
C HIS A 97 14.97 -23.55 -22.25
N ASP A 98 14.96 -23.04 -23.49
CA ASP A 98 16.14 -23.08 -24.38
C ASP A 98 17.08 -21.87 -24.20
N ASN A 99 16.86 -21.01 -23.19
CA ASN A 99 17.60 -19.76 -22.98
C ASN A 99 17.68 -18.83 -24.20
N ASN A 100 16.77 -18.97 -25.16
CA ASN A 100 16.78 -18.26 -26.45
C ASN A 100 15.99 -16.94 -26.45
N GLY A 101 15.53 -16.49 -25.28
CA GLY A 101 14.71 -15.29 -25.12
C GLY A 101 13.20 -15.52 -25.17
N SER A 102 12.72 -16.77 -25.15
CA SER A 102 11.28 -17.07 -25.01
C SER A 102 10.68 -16.44 -23.74
N ARG A 103 9.40 -16.08 -23.82
CA ARG A 103 8.65 -15.40 -22.75
C ARG A 103 7.27 -16.03 -22.59
N ILE A 104 6.77 -15.99 -21.35
CA ILE A 104 5.40 -16.38 -21.03
C ILE A 104 4.78 -15.18 -20.30
N LEU A 105 3.66 -14.69 -20.81
CA LEU A 105 2.92 -13.57 -20.24
C LEU A 105 1.67 -14.13 -19.56
N LEU A 106 1.55 -13.90 -18.26
CA LEU A 106 0.42 -14.38 -17.47
C LEU A 106 -0.48 -13.20 -17.12
N THR A 107 -1.80 -13.36 -17.27
CA THR A 107 -2.76 -12.47 -16.63
C THR A 107 -3.53 -13.25 -15.55
N SER A 108 -3.79 -12.62 -14.41
CA SER A 108 -4.51 -13.24 -13.30
C SER A 108 -5.29 -12.19 -12.53
N ARG A 109 -6.41 -12.60 -11.94
CA ARG A 109 -7.20 -11.77 -11.02
C ARG A 109 -6.67 -11.74 -9.59
N ARG A 110 -5.90 -12.78 -9.19
CA ARG A 110 -5.36 -13.01 -7.84
C ARG A 110 -3.89 -12.66 -7.68
N LEU A 111 -3.06 -12.75 -8.73
CA LEU A 111 -1.65 -12.38 -8.64
C LEU A 111 -1.43 -10.92 -8.22
N THR A 112 -2.43 -10.05 -8.36
CA THR A 112 -2.34 -8.67 -7.83
C THR A 112 -2.34 -8.65 -6.30
N GLU A 113 -3.10 -9.52 -5.62
CA GLU A 113 -3.11 -9.61 -4.15
C GLU A 113 -1.75 -10.13 -3.65
N ASP A 114 -1.19 -11.17 -4.27
CA ASP A 114 0.15 -11.69 -3.90
C ASP A 114 1.29 -10.72 -4.22
N ILE A 115 1.22 -9.98 -5.33
CA ILE A 115 2.23 -8.97 -5.70
C ILE A 115 2.09 -7.73 -4.81
N GLU A 116 0.88 -7.31 -4.47
CA GLU A 116 0.62 -6.24 -3.52
C GLU A 116 1.03 -6.63 -2.11
N GLN A 117 0.77 -7.87 -1.67
CA GLN A 117 1.24 -8.40 -0.39
C GLN A 117 2.76 -8.52 -0.35
N ARG A 118 3.43 -8.97 -1.42
CA ARG A 118 4.90 -8.98 -1.49
C ARG A 118 5.50 -7.58 -1.46
N LYS A 119 4.94 -6.62 -2.21
CA LYS A 119 5.38 -5.23 -2.16
C LYS A 119 5.10 -4.59 -0.80
N SER A 120 3.97 -4.91 -0.19
CA SER A 120 3.61 -4.45 1.16
C SER A 120 4.54 -5.06 2.21
N TRP A 121 4.92 -6.32 2.04
CA TRP A 121 5.94 -6.97 2.88
C TRP A 121 7.30 -6.30 2.72
N GLU A 122 7.73 -6.01 1.49
CA GLU A 122 8.95 -5.23 1.24
C GLU A 122 8.91 -3.83 1.89
N LEU A 123 7.75 -3.18 1.93
CA LEU A 123 7.57 -1.92 2.66
C LEU A 123 7.70 -2.12 4.18
N CYS A 124 7.09 -3.18 4.73
CA CYS A 124 7.22 -3.53 6.14
C CYS A 124 8.66 -3.90 6.53
N LEU A 125 9.42 -4.51 5.62
CA LEU A 125 10.84 -4.83 5.84
C LEU A 125 11.74 -3.58 5.98
N LYS A 126 11.28 -2.40 5.54
CA LYS A 126 12.04 -1.15 5.74
C LYS A 126 12.25 -0.80 7.22
N VAL A 127 11.43 -1.33 8.13
CA VAL A 127 11.60 -1.22 9.59
C VAL A 127 12.97 -1.71 10.06
N PHE A 128 13.55 -2.68 9.35
CA PHE A 128 14.86 -3.24 9.70
C PHE A 128 16.03 -2.41 9.15
N GLN A 129 15.80 -1.34 8.39
CA GLN A 129 16.83 -0.43 7.87
C GLN A 129 17.98 -1.16 7.13
N GLY A 130 17.68 -2.28 6.47
CA GLY A 130 18.68 -3.10 5.76
C GLY A 130 19.42 -4.13 6.62
N ASN A 131 19.08 -4.26 7.91
CA ASN A 131 19.55 -5.38 8.75
C ASN A 131 18.81 -6.68 8.41
N GLU A 132 19.40 -7.82 8.78
CA GLU A 132 18.74 -9.12 8.65
C GLU A 132 17.42 -9.14 9.43
N CYS A 133 16.34 -9.49 8.73
CA CYS A 133 15.01 -9.64 9.30
C CYS A 133 14.98 -10.88 10.21
N PRO A 134 14.72 -10.76 11.52
CA PRO A 134 14.67 -11.90 12.41
C PRO A 134 13.52 -12.85 12.03
N GLU A 135 13.78 -14.16 12.04
CA GLU A 135 12.78 -15.17 11.66
C GLU A 135 11.50 -15.09 12.50
N TRP A 136 11.61 -14.68 13.78
CA TRP A 136 10.47 -14.49 14.67
C TRP A 136 9.51 -13.38 14.22
N SER A 137 9.98 -12.42 13.43
CA SER A 137 9.19 -11.27 12.97
C SER A 137 8.43 -11.52 11.67
N ILE A 138 8.81 -12.56 10.91
CA ILE A 138 8.22 -12.88 9.59
C ILE A 138 6.73 -13.20 9.73
N LYS A 139 6.38 -14.12 10.64
CA LYS A 139 4.98 -14.54 10.84
C LYS A 139 4.06 -13.40 11.29
N PRO A 140 4.35 -12.65 12.38
CA PRO A 140 3.52 -11.51 12.77
C PRO A 140 3.54 -10.39 11.72
N GLY A 141 4.66 -10.16 11.04
CA GLY A 141 4.76 -9.17 9.98
C GLY A 141 3.89 -9.47 8.76
N MET A 142 3.84 -10.73 8.31
CA MET A 142 2.92 -11.17 7.26
C MET A 142 1.46 -10.99 7.68
N GLN A 143 1.13 -11.33 8.93
CA GLN A 143 -0.22 -11.14 9.47
C GLN A 143 -0.63 -9.66 9.48
N ILE A 144 0.29 -8.75 9.82
CA ILE A 144 0.03 -7.30 9.75
C ILE A 144 -0.26 -6.86 8.31
N VAL A 145 0.51 -7.34 7.34
CA VAL A 145 0.31 -7.00 5.92
C VAL A 145 -1.03 -7.53 5.40
N GLU A 146 -1.39 -8.76 5.76
CA GLU A 146 -2.71 -9.34 5.44
C GLU A 146 -3.83 -8.49 6.04
N ASN A 147 -3.67 -8.09 7.31
CA ASN A 147 -4.62 -7.25 8.02
C ASN A 147 -4.78 -5.85 7.41
N CYS A 148 -3.75 -5.33 6.74
CA CYS A 148 -3.81 -4.05 6.03
C CYS A 148 -4.54 -4.12 4.67
N GLN A 149 -5.01 -5.30 4.23
CA GLN A 149 -5.81 -5.51 3.01
C GLN A 149 -5.24 -4.87 1.73
N GLY A 150 -3.91 -4.81 1.62
CA GLY A 150 -3.24 -4.25 0.44
C GLY A 150 -3.19 -2.72 0.38
N LEU A 151 -3.52 -2.00 1.47
CA LEU A 151 -3.34 -0.55 1.58
C LEU A 151 -1.90 -0.19 1.94
N PRO A 152 -1.11 0.42 1.03
CA PRO A 152 0.30 0.70 1.30
C PRO A 152 0.49 1.69 2.45
N LEU A 153 -0.43 2.66 2.61
CA LEU A 153 -0.34 3.66 3.67
C LEU A 153 -0.49 3.04 5.06
N ALA A 154 -1.44 2.12 5.25
CA ALA A 154 -1.63 1.43 6.52
C ALA A 154 -0.39 0.62 6.89
N VAL A 155 0.19 -0.07 5.91
CA VAL A 155 1.43 -0.84 6.10
C VAL A 155 2.60 0.06 6.50
N VAL A 156 2.78 1.20 5.83
CA VAL A 156 3.86 2.15 6.12
C VAL A 156 3.69 2.76 7.52
N VAL A 157 2.48 3.17 7.89
CA VAL A 157 2.21 3.76 9.21
C VAL A 157 2.46 2.74 10.33
N ILE A 158 2.01 1.49 10.18
CA ILE A 158 2.26 0.44 11.18
C ILE A 158 3.74 0.08 11.22
N ALA A 159 4.41 0.04 10.07
CA ALA A 159 5.85 -0.16 10.00
C ALA A 159 6.60 0.89 10.84
N GLU A 160 6.25 2.18 10.75
CA GLU A 160 6.87 3.21 11.58
C GLU A 160 6.60 3.04 13.07
N VAL A 161 5.40 2.60 13.45
CA VAL A 161 5.09 2.25 14.86
C VAL A 161 6.01 1.12 15.34
N LEU A 162 6.23 0.10 14.52
CA LEU A 162 7.15 -1.00 14.83
C LEU A 162 8.62 -0.56 14.87
N ALA A 163 8.99 0.47 14.11
CA ALA A 163 10.36 0.99 14.03
C ALA A 163 10.75 1.85 15.24
N LYS A 164 9.80 2.62 15.79
CA LYS A 164 10.04 3.53 16.92
C LYS A 164 10.03 2.80 18.28
N GLU A 165 9.48 1.59 18.36
CA GLU A 165 9.40 0.81 19.60
C GLU A 165 10.49 -0.26 19.75
N THR A 166 10.69 -0.76 20.98
CA THR A 166 11.69 -1.83 21.22
C THR A 166 11.35 -3.10 20.44
N ARG A 167 12.34 -3.62 19.70
CA ARG A 167 12.22 -4.81 18.84
C ARG A 167 12.01 -6.08 19.67
N SER A 168 10.77 -6.31 20.10
CA SER A 168 10.36 -7.52 20.83
C SER A 168 9.36 -8.34 20.03
N LYS A 169 9.43 -9.66 20.18
CA LYS A 169 8.52 -10.59 19.53
C LYS A 169 7.10 -10.40 20.04
N GLU A 170 6.97 -10.15 21.33
CA GLU A 170 5.70 -9.95 22.04
C GLU A 170 4.96 -8.74 21.48
N PHE A 171 5.67 -7.63 21.26
CA PHE A 171 5.10 -6.41 20.68
C PHE A 171 4.62 -6.62 19.24
N TRP A 172 5.41 -7.29 18.39
CA TRP A 172 4.98 -7.59 17.01
C TRP A 172 3.74 -8.47 16.96
N VAL A 173 3.65 -9.46 17.84
CA VAL A 173 2.46 -10.32 17.96
C VAL A 173 1.26 -9.53 18.47
N GLU A 174 1.45 -8.65 19.45
CA GLU A 174 0.41 -7.77 19.98
C GLU A 174 -0.16 -6.86 18.88
N ILE A 175 0.71 -6.20 18.12
CA ILE A 175 0.31 -5.34 17.00
C ILE A 175 -0.41 -6.17 15.93
N ALA A 176 0.09 -7.36 15.57
CA ALA A 176 -0.57 -8.24 14.61
C ALA A 176 -1.99 -8.65 15.05
N VAL A 177 -2.18 -8.99 16.33
CA VAL A 177 -3.48 -9.33 16.91
C VAL A 177 -4.40 -8.12 16.93
N LYS A 178 -3.93 -6.97 17.43
CA LYS A 178 -4.71 -5.73 17.48
C LYS A 178 -5.18 -5.33 16.09
N THR A 179 -4.27 -5.29 15.11
CA THR A 179 -4.60 -4.98 13.71
C THR A 179 -5.70 -5.91 13.16
N GLY A 180 -5.68 -7.19 13.54
CA GLY A 180 -6.70 -8.16 13.13
C GLY A 180 -8.07 -7.98 13.81
N LEU A 181 -8.11 -7.55 15.07
CA LEU A 181 -9.36 -7.34 15.82
C LEU A 181 -10.19 -6.17 15.26
N TYR A 182 -9.52 -5.15 14.75
CA TYR A 182 -10.15 -3.94 14.18
C TYR A 182 -10.80 -4.17 12.80
N ILE A 183 -10.51 -5.29 12.14
CA ILE A 183 -11.09 -5.68 10.84
C ILE A 183 -12.49 -6.27 11.01
N VAL A 184 -12.79 -6.86 12.17
CA VAL A 184 -14.06 -7.56 12.42
C VAL A 184 -15.21 -6.56 12.67
N SER A 185 -14.91 -5.28 12.92
CA SER A 185 -15.89 -4.32 13.43
C SER A 185 -16.56 -3.35 12.44
N ASP A 186 -16.12 -3.13 11.19
CA ASP A 186 -16.83 -2.22 10.27
C ASP A 186 -16.35 -2.28 8.80
N GLN A 187 -17.15 -1.73 7.88
CA GLN A 187 -16.79 -1.37 6.48
C GLN A 187 -15.60 -0.37 6.39
N ASN A 188 -15.11 0.15 7.53
CA ASN A 188 -14.02 1.12 7.69
C ASN A 188 -12.74 0.57 8.34
N GLY A 189 -12.46 -0.74 8.26
CA GLY A 189 -11.33 -1.40 8.96
C GLY A 189 -9.94 -0.73 8.82
N CYS A 190 -9.75 0.09 7.78
CA CYS A 190 -8.55 0.91 7.56
C CYS A 190 -8.33 1.97 8.63
N LEU A 191 -9.39 2.67 9.06
CA LEU A 191 -9.29 3.79 9.99
C LEU A 191 -8.95 3.33 11.40
N GLU A 192 -9.51 2.20 11.81
CA GLU A 192 -9.21 1.56 13.09
C GLU A 192 -7.79 0.96 13.11
N THR A 193 -7.36 0.39 11.99
CA THR A 193 -5.95 -0.04 11.81
C THR A 193 -4.99 1.13 11.93
N LEU A 194 -5.29 2.27 11.31
CA LEU A 194 -4.52 3.51 11.48
C LEU A 194 -4.64 4.06 12.91
N GLY A 195 -5.74 3.80 13.63
CA GLY A 195 -5.91 4.18 15.03
C GLY A 195 -4.82 3.65 15.96
N LEU A 196 -4.12 2.57 15.58
CA LEU A 196 -2.95 2.09 16.31
C LEU A 196 -1.82 3.11 16.34
N SER A 197 -1.58 3.84 15.25
CA SER A 197 -0.54 4.88 15.22
C SER A 197 -0.83 6.00 16.22
N TYR A 198 -2.10 6.35 16.38
CA TYR A 198 -2.53 7.31 17.39
C TYR A 198 -2.39 6.76 18.82
N SER A 199 -2.74 5.49 19.06
CA SER A 199 -2.61 4.88 20.39
C SER A 199 -1.16 4.83 20.89
N HIS A 200 -0.21 4.67 19.95
CA HIS A 200 1.23 4.66 20.20
C HIS A 200 1.89 6.04 19.99
N LEU A 201 1.09 7.09 19.73
CA LEU A 201 1.61 8.44 19.60
C LEU A 201 1.97 9.00 21.00
N PRO A 202 3.20 9.54 21.18
CA PRO A 202 3.59 10.21 22.42
C PRO A 202 2.56 11.27 22.84
N LEU A 203 2.28 11.35 24.14
CA LEU A 203 1.24 12.24 24.68
C LEU A 203 1.42 13.69 24.23
N HIS A 204 2.66 14.16 24.15
CA HIS A 204 2.99 15.53 23.78
C HIS A 204 2.68 15.87 22.30
N LEU A 205 2.55 14.87 21.42
CA LEU A 205 2.19 15.08 20.00
C LEU A 205 0.69 15.03 19.75
N ARG A 206 -0.11 14.55 20.72
CA ARG A 206 -1.53 14.24 20.50
C ARG A 206 -2.35 15.48 20.13
N ASP A 207 -2.27 16.53 20.92
CA ASP A 207 -3.05 17.76 20.66
C ASP A 207 -2.68 18.38 19.31
N SER A 208 -1.37 18.40 18.99
CA SER A 208 -0.85 18.87 17.70
C SER A 208 -1.39 18.04 16.53
N PHE A 209 -1.47 16.72 16.68
CA PHE A 209 -2.02 15.80 15.69
C PHE A 209 -3.54 15.94 15.54
N LEU A 210 -4.29 16.02 16.63
CA LEU A 210 -5.75 16.18 16.62
C LEU A 210 -6.17 17.51 15.98
N TYR A 211 -5.39 18.58 16.21
CA TYR A 211 -5.61 19.90 15.62
C TYR A 211 -5.68 19.88 14.09
N LEU A 212 -4.88 19.01 13.44
CA LEU A 212 -4.86 18.88 11.99
C LEU A 212 -6.20 18.41 11.41
N GLY A 213 -6.99 17.64 12.17
CA GLY A 213 -8.30 17.16 11.77
C GLY A 213 -9.34 18.27 11.61
N GLY A 214 -9.09 19.45 12.19
CA GLY A 214 -9.98 20.62 12.08
C GLY A 214 -9.94 21.32 10.71
N PHE A 215 -8.99 20.97 9.84
CA PHE A 215 -8.82 21.63 8.54
C PHE A 215 -9.55 20.87 7.41
N PRO A 216 -9.92 21.56 6.32
CA PRO A 216 -10.54 20.93 5.15
C PRO A 216 -9.65 19.84 4.51
N GLU A 217 -10.28 19.00 3.69
CA GLU A 217 -9.58 18.06 2.82
C GLU A 217 -8.57 18.80 1.94
N ASP A 218 -7.47 18.10 1.66
CA ASP A 218 -6.36 18.60 0.86
C ASP A 218 -5.68 19.91 1.32
N HIS A 219 -5.95 20.39 2.55
CA HIS A 219 -5.38 21.63 3.04
C HIS A 219 -3.84 21.60 3.07
N MET A 220 -3.23 22.62 2.48
CA MET A 220 -1.78 22.80 2.44
C MET A 220 -1.35 23.69 3.59
N PHE A 221 -0.64 23.12 4.56
CA PHE A 221 -0.11 23.86 5.69
C PHE A 221 1.24 24.46 5.35
N LYS A 222 1.43 25.74 5.66
CA LYS A 222 2.78 26.30 5.79
C LYS A 222 3.30 25.95 7.18
N VAL A 223 4.41 25.22 7.25
CA VAL A 223 4.93 24.65 8.50
C VAL A 223 5.14 25.74 9.56
N ARG A 224 5.70 26.89 9.18
CA ARG A 224 5.93 28.01 10.10
C ARG A 224 4.64 28.59 10.69
N GLU A 225 3.59 28.69 9.90
CA GLU A 225 2.29 29.19 10.37
C GLU A 225 1.65 28.18 11.33
N LEU A 226 1.74 26.89 11.02
CA LEU A 226 1.22 25.81 11.87
C LEU A 226 1.97 25.69 13.21
N ILE A 227 3.29 25.84 13.21
CA ILE A 227 4.10 25.92 14.44
C ILE A 227 3.61 27.05 15.34
N TRP A 228 3.39 28.24 14.78
CA TRP A 228 2.87 29.37 15.57
C TRP A 228 1.48 29.12 16.12
N LEU A 229 0.62 28.40 15.39
CA LEU A 229 -0.69 28.00 15.91
C LEU A 229 -0.54 27.04 17.09
N TRP A 230 0.28 25.99 16.98
CA TRP A 230 0.49 25.05 18.08
C TRP A 230 1.09 25.72 19.33
N VAL A 231 2.01 26.66 19.15
CA VAL A 231 2.56 27.45 20.26
C VAL A 231 1.49 28.35 20.88
N ALA A 232 0.66 29.00 20.06
CA ALA A 232 -0.41 29.88 20.54
C ALA A 232 -1.54 29.13 21.28
N GLU A 233 -1.86 27.91 20.84
CA GLU A 233 -2.83 27.03 21.48
C GLU A 233 -2.28 26.37 22.76
N GLY A 234 -0.98 26.49 23.03
CA GLY A 234 -0.33 25.94 24.21
C GLY A 234 -0.09 24.43 24.15
N PHE A 235 -0.08 23.83 22.95
CA PHE A 235 0.22 22.40 22.77
C PHE A 235 1.69 22.06 23.02
N ILE A 236 2.56 23.06 22.96
CA ILE A 236 3.99 22.91 23.09
C ILE A 236 4.41 23.13 24.55
N GLN A 237 4.98 22.09 25.16
CA GLN A 237 5.49 22.17 26.53
C GLN A 237 6.92 22.69 26.52
N GLN A 238 7.22 23.64 27.42
CA GLN A 238 8.55 24.20 27.53
C GLN A 238 9.52 23.16 28.12
N ASP A 239 10.59 22.85 27.39
CA ASP A 239 11.66 21.97 27.83
C ASP A 239 12.99 22.72 27.95
N GLY A 240 13.42 22.95 29.18
CA GLY A 240 14.66 23.64 29.50
C GLY A 240 14.75 25.05 28.91
N ASN A 241 15.84 25.33 28.18
CA ASN A 241 16.16 26.64 27.60
C ASN A 241 15.85 26.74 26.10
N ARG A 242 15.18 25.75 25.50
CA ARG A 242 14.83 25.78 24.07
C ARG A 242 13.66 26.72 23.81
N SER A 243 13.59 27.27 22.60
CA SER A 243 12.40 28.03 22.18
C SER A 243 11.23 27.08 21.94
N LEU A 244 10.00 27.58 22.09
CA LEU A 244 8.80 26.77 21.84
C LEU A 244 8.70 26.42 20.34
N GLU A 245 9.18 27.30 19.47
CA GLU A 245 9.23 27.07 18.04
C GLU A 245 10.17 25.91 17.67
N ASP A 246 11.34 25.82 18.31
CA ASP A 246 12.27 24.70 18.07
C ASP A 246 11.66 23.36 18.53
N ILE A 247 10.93 23.35 19.65
CA ILE A 247 10.26 22.14 20.16
C ILE A 247 9.08 21.76 19.22
N ALA A 248 8.34 22.75 18.73
CA ALA A 248 7.25 22.52 17.78
C ALA A 248 7.75 22.00 16.42
N GLU A 249 8.94 22.43 15.99
CA GLU A 249 9.59 21.89 14.80
C GLU A 249 9.97 20.41 15.00
N ASP A 250 10.50 20.04 16.17
CA ASP A 250 10.74 18.62 16.49
C ASP A 250 9.44 17.81 16.46
N TYR A 251 8.33 18.37 16.96
CA TYR A 251 7.02 17.69 16.92
C TYR A 251 6.55 17.46 15.48
N MET A 252 6.73 18.47 14.61
CA MET A 252 6.41 18.35 13.19
C MET A 252 7.24 17.25 12.53
N MET A 253 8.55 17.24 12.77
CA MET A 253 9.45 16.23 12.20
C MET A 253 9.09 14.84 12.70
N ASP A 254 8.71 14.69 13.98
CA ASP A 254 8.35 13.38 14.53
C ASP A 254 7.01 12.87 13.96
N LEU A 255 6.07 13.76 13.61
CA LEU A 255 4.85 13.40 12.87
C LEU A 255 5.13 13.01 11.41
N ILE A 256 6.10 13.68 10.76
CA ILE A 256 6.55 13.35 9.41
C ILE A 256 7.24 11.99 9.38
N ASP A 257 8.15 11.74 10.33
CA ASP A 257 8.86 10.46 10.49
C ASP A 257 7.88 9.30 10.67
N ARG A 258 6.76 9.54 11.38
CA ARG A 258 5.71 8.53 11.59
C ARG A 258 4.77 8.35 10.38
N ASN A 259 5.05 9.03 9.27
CA ASN A 259 4.20 9.08 8.06
C ASN A 259 2.75 9.53 8.34
N LEU A 260 2.55 10.35 9.39
CA LEU A 260 1.25 10.95 9.70
C LEU A 260 1.04 12.29 8.98
N VAL A 261 2.14 12.93 8.58
CA VAL A 261 2.17 14.19 7.83
C VAL A 261 3.12 14.03 6.63
N ASN A 262 2.67 14.46 5.45
CA ASN A 262 3.46 14.40 4.23
C ASN A 262 4.12 15.73 3.94
N VAL A 263 5.40 15.67 3.56
CA VAL A 263 6.14 16.83 3.04
C VAL A 263 5.61 17.16 1.65
N ALA A 264 5.20 18.41 1.46
CA ALA A 264 4.69 18.92 0.18
C ALA A 264 5.68 19.85 -0.51
N ASP A 265 6.48 20.60 0.26
CA ASP A 265 7.48 21.51 -0.26
C ASP A 265 8.68 21.62 0.69
N THR A 266 9.88 21.70 0.11
CA THR A 266 11.14 21.85 0.85
C THR A 266 11.97 23.00 0.30
N SER A 267 12.75 23.61 1.17
CA SER A 267 13.70 24.66 0.83
C SER A 267 14.80 24.14 -0.06
N GLU A 268 15.03 24.78 -1.20
CA GLU A 268 16.18 24.49 -2.07
C GLU A 268 17.52 24.87 -1.41
N TYR A 269 17.52 25.71 -0.38
CA TYR A 269 18.73 26.23 0.25
C TYR A 269 19.26 25.31 1.36
N ASP A 270 18.39 24.89 2.28
CA ASP A 270 18.75 24.15 3.50
C ASP A 270 17.99 22.82 3.68
N GLY A 271 17.09 22.47 2.74
CA GLY A 271 16.27 21.26 2.82
C GLY A 271 15.15 21.32 3.86
N SER A 272 14.95 22.46 4.55
CA SER A 272 13.89 22.61 5.56
C SER A 272 12.49 22.45 4.95
N VAL A 273 11.58 21.82 5.69
CA VAL A 273 10.19 21.61 5.23
C VAL A 273 9.44 22.94 5.28
N LYS A 274 8.94 23.40 4.13
CA LYS A 274 8.20 24.68 4.01
C LYS A 274 6.69 24.46 4.05
N ALA A 275 6.22 23.42 3.39
CA ALA A 275 4.81 23.06 3.37
C ALA A 275 4.61 21.57 3.61
N CYS A 276 3.53 21.26 4.30
CA CYS A 276 3.11 19.89 4.57
C CYS A 276 1.61 19.72 4.37
N LYS A 277 1.20 18.46 4.25
CA LYS A 277 -0.19 18.06 3.99
C LYS A 277 -0.50 16.79 4.75
N VAL A 278 -1.72 16.69 5.27
CA VAL A 278 -2.23 15.45 5.86
C VAL A 278 -3.05 14.71 4.81
N ILE A 279 -2.79 13.42 4.60
CA ILE A 279 -3.58 12.58 3.69
C ILE A 279 -4.99 12.42 4.29
N ASP A 280 -6.02 12.41 3.44
CA ASP A 280 -7.42 12.40 3.86
C ASP A 280 -7.77 11.27 4.85
N LEU A 281 -7.20 10.07 4.69
CA LEU A 281 -7.38 8.98 5.65
C LEU A 281 -6.83 9.30 7.06
N ILE A 282 -5.68 9.97 7.14
CA ILE A 282 -5.08 10.39 8.41
C ILE A 282 -5.86 11.56 8.99
N ARG A 283 -6.32 12.50 8.15
CA ARG A 283 -7.18 13.62 8.56
C ARG A 283 -8.49 13.10 9.16
N GLU A 284 -9.12 12.10 8.54
CA GLU A 284 -10.33 11.46 9.05
C GLU A 284 -10.06 10.75 10.38
N LEU A 285 -8.89 10.12 10.54
CA LEU A 285 -8.46 9.58 11.84
C LEU A 285 -8.32 10.68 12.90
N CYS A 286 -7.64 11.80 12.59
CA CYS A 286 -7.53 12.96 13.48
C CYS A 286 -8.93 13.43 13.91
N LEU A 287 -9.83 13.62 12.95
CA LEU A 287 -11.20 14.09 13.18
C LEU A 287 -11.99 13.14 14.08
N ARG A 288 -11.90 11.83 13.83
CA ARG A 288 -12.58 10.81 14.63
C ARG A 288 -12.06 10.77 16.05
N LYS A 289 -10.73 10.73 16.26
CA LYS A 289 -10.12 10.70 17.58
C LYS A 289 -10.38 11.99 18.36
N ALA A 290 -10.37 13.12 17.67
CA ALA A 290 -10.68 14.41 18.29
C ALA A 290 -12.16 14.51 18.71
N LYS A 291 -13.09 13.80 18.05
CA LYS A 291 -14.48 13.67 18.53
C LYS A 291 -14.58 12.73 19.74
N GLU A 292 -13.89 11.59 19.70
CA GLU A 292 -13.86 10.61 20.80
C GLU A 292 -13.30 11.22 22.10
N GLU A 293 -12.26 12.06 22.00
CA GLU A 293 -11.63 12.74 23.13
C GLU A 293 -12.28 14.09 23.51
N GLY A 294 -13.30 14.53 22.77
CA GLY A 294 -13.98 15.81 23.02
C GLY A 294 -13.17 17.06 22.63
N PHE A 295 -12.07 16.89 21.89
CA PHE A 295 -11.18 17.95 21.40
C PHE A 295 -11.88 18.90 20.41
N ILE A 296 -12.78 18.38 19.54
CA ILE A 296 -13.46 19.16 18.47
C ILE A 296 -14.64 20.02 18.96
N LEU A 297 -15.11 19.87 20.20
CA LEU A 297 -16.19 20.73 20.73
C LEU A 297 -15.81 22.23 20.73
N ILE A 298 -14.51 22.55 20.69
CA ILE A 298 -13.99 23.91 20.61
C ILE A 298 -14.04 24.44 19.17
N THR A 299 -13.84 23.61 18.15
CA THR A 299 -13.73 24.05 16.74
C THR A 299 -15.04 24.03 15.95
N GLU A 300 -16.01 23.15 16.28
CA GLU A 300 -17.34 23.17 15.64
C GLU A 300 -18.12 24.46 15.93
N SER A 301 -17.89 25.08 17.08
CA SER A 301 -18.43 26.41 17.42
C SER A 301 -17.85 27.52 16.53
N LEU A 302 -16.60 27.36 16.08
CA LEU A 302 -15.86 28.32 15.26
C LEU A 302 -16.13 28.13 13.76
N MET A 303 -16.29 26.89 13.29
CA MET A 303 -16.56 26.59 11.88
C MET A 303 -17.98 26.95 11.43
N LYS A 304 -18.99 26.89 12.31
CA LYS A 304 -20.36 27.32 11.97
C LYS A 304 -20.48 28.82 11.67
N VAL A 305 -19.51 29.63 12.08
CA VAL A 305 -19.55 31.08 11.95
C VAL A 305 -18.74 31.58 10.73
N GLY A 306 -18.13 30.68 9.94
CA GLY A 306 -17.40 31.08 8.72
C GLY A 306 -16.16 31.94 9.01
N ILE A 307 -15.55 31.70 10.17
CA ILE A 307 -14.48 32.52 10.75
C ILE A 307 -13.17 32.24 10.00
N LYS A 308 -12.52 33.30 9.49
CA LYS A 308 -11.19 33.20 8.88
C LYS A 308 -10.14 32.92 9.96
N VAL A 309 -9.05 32.22 9.64
CA VAL A 309 -7.94 31.87 10.58
C VAL A 309 -7.48 33.06 11.44
N THR A 310 -7.51 34.29 10.92
CA THR A 310 -7.20 35.53 11.67
C THR A 310 -8.15 35.86 12.81
N GLU A 311 -9.42 35.46 12.73
CA GLU A 311 -10.43 35.66 13.77
C GLU A 311 -10.40 34.54 14.83
N MET A 312 -9.83 33.37 14.50
CA MET A 312 -9.59 32.26 15.44
C MET A 312 -8.59 32.68 16.55
N LEU A 313 -7.54 33.42 16.18
CA LEU A 313 -6.57 34.04 17.09
C LEU A 313 -7.19 35.13 18.00
N ALA A 314 -8.28 35.78 17.57
CA ALA A 314 -8.91 36.86 18.33
C ALA A 314 -9.84 36.34 19.43
N ILE A 315 -10.53 35.22 19.20
CA ILE A 315 -11.51 34.66 20.15
C ILE A 315 -10.83 34.03 21.37
N HIS A 316 -9.70 33.34 21.18
CA HIS A 316 -8.97 32.76 22.30
C HIS A 316 -8.42 33.80 23.30
N ARG A 317 -8.06 35.01 22.84
CA ARG A 317 -7.63 36.11 23.73
C ARG A 317 -8.77 36.67 24.60
N THR A 318 -10.03 36.46 24.22
CA THR A 318 -11.19 36.95 24.99
C THR A 318 -11.74 35.95 26.01
N CYS A 319 -11.32 34.69 25.99
CA CYS A 319 -11.86 33.64 26.86
C CYS A 319 -10.95 33.22 28.02
N SER A 320 -9.80 33.88 28.23
CA SER A 320 -8.95 33.64 29.41
C SER A 320 -9.21 34.72 30.46
N PHE A 321 -10.16 34.51 31.37
CA PHE A 321 -10.26 34.97 32.78
C PHE A 321 -11.57 34.42 33.37
N PRO A 322 -11.59 33.87 34.59
CA PRO A 322 -11.17 34.55 35.82
C PRO A 322 -9.82 34.12 36.38
#